data_AF-A0A2V2S1J5-F1
#
_entry.id   AF-A0A2V2S1J5-F1
#
_cell.length_a   1.000
_cell.length_b   1.000
_cell.length_c   1.000
_cell.angle_alpha   90.00
_cell.angle_beta   90.00
_cell.angle_gamma   90.00
#
_symmetry.space_group_name_H-M   'P 1'
#
loop_
_entity.id
_entity.type
_entity.pdbx_description
1 polymer ?
#
loop_
_entity_poly.entity_id
_entity_poly.type
_entity_poly.pdbx_seq_one_letter_code
_entity_poly.pdbx_strand_id
1 'polypeptide(L)'
;MAVVATDVEYIVWGIDQTAYGPVELPTLVGWVRDERVTADTWIFAAKTNTWQRATEVPELRMFFSRKSSGASSNGPTLGVEARALRRIKILGAMSDEQLERFGQFVEMTKAPQWSVIVKQGDPGDTMYLILEGELRVRINVMGKETILATLGVGEFFGDISLFDEGPRSADVVANSDSVLAKLSAGAFDKLAKEAPDLATPLLRAIGRTMSARIRADNKRTAGAAARSVG
;
A
#
# COMPACT_ATOMS: atom_id res chain seq x y z
N MET A 1 0.38 30.48 33.41
CA MET A 1 0.23 30.47 31.94
C MET A 1 0.26 29.02 31.51
N ALA A 2 -0.86 28.49 31.02
CA ALA A 2 -0.95 27.10 30.57
C ALA A 2 -0.22 26.97 29.22
N VAL A 3 0.84 26.18 29.18
CA VAL A 3 1.42 25.71 27.93
C VAL A 3 0.47 24.63 27.40
N VAL A 4 -0.18 24.92 26.29
CA VAL A 4 -1.12 24.04 25.60
C VAL A 4 -0.35 22.82 25.09
N ALA A 5 -0.87 21.62 25.38
CA ALA A 5 -0.31 20.34 24.97
C ALA A 5 -0.07 20.30 23.46
N THR A 6 1.16 19.99 23.04
CA THR A 6 1.53 19.80 21.62
C THR A 6 2.10 18.40 21.39
N ASP A 7 1.40 17.37 21.87
CA ASP A 7 1.69 15.99 21.42
C ASP A 7 0.97 15.72 20.09
N VAL A 8 1.41 16.40 19.04
CA VAL A 8 1.13 15.96 17.66
C VAL A 8 2.45 15.54 17.05
N GLU A 9 2.69 14.24 17.14
CA GLU A 9 3.85 13.58 16.57
C GLU A 9 3.60 13.22 15.11
N TYR A 10 4.56 13.57 14.25
CA TYR A 10 4.55 13.27 12.82
C TYR A 10 5.66 12.31 12.46
N ILE A 11 5.41 11.41 11.51
CA ILE A 11 6.45 10.62 10.85
C ILE A 11 6.51 11.05 9.40
N VAL A 12 7.68 11.49 8.96
CA VAL A 12 7.94 11.94 7.59
C VAL A 12 8.53 10.79 6.82
N TRP A 13 7.97 10.49 5.66
CA TRP A 13 8.56 9.54 4.75
C TRP A 13 9.52 10.26 3.79
N GLY A 14 10.82 10.11 4.03
CA GLY A 14 11.86 10.73 3.23
C GLY A 14 11.90 10.22 1.79
N ILE A 15 12.42 11.05 0.89
CA ILE A 15 12.66 10.70 -0.53
C ILE A 15 13.65 9.54 -0.71
N ASP A 16 14.45 9.27 0.33
CA ASP A 16 15.38 8.14 0.45
C ASP A 16 14.70 6.86 0.95
N GLN A 17 13.36 6.84 0.99
CA GLN A 17 12.54 5.71 1.42
C GLN A 17 12.71 5.33 2.89
N THR A 18 13.14 6.30 3.72
CA THR A 18 13.30 6.14 5.17
C THR A 18 12.22 6.92 5.93
N ALA A 19 11.61 6.28 6.93
CA ALA A 19 10.71 6.97 7.85
C ALA A 19 11.52 7.74 8.91
N TYR A 20 11.27 9.05 9.03
CA TYR A 20 11.89 9.96 9.98
C TYR A 20 10.85 10.46 11.00
N GLY A 21 11.04 10.11 12.27
CA GLY A 21 10.15 10.54 13.35
C GLY A 21 10.13 9.57 14.54
N PRO A 22 9.24 9.80 15.52
CA PRO A 22 8.28 10.91 15.58
C PRO A 22 8.96 12.29 15.74
N VAL A 23 8.41 13.32 15.10
CA VAL A 23 8.85 14.72 15.23
C VAL A 23 7.69 15.67 15.51
N GLU A 24 7.96 16.74 16.26
CA GLU A 24 6.99 17.81 16.52
C GLU A 24 6.81 18.75 15.32
N LEU A 25 5.68 19.45 15.28
CA LEU A 25 5.35 20.42 14.22
C LEU A 25 6.45 21.47 13.96
N PRO A 26 7.10 22.09 14.96
CA PRO A 26 8.15 23.08 14.70
C PRO A 26 9.34 22.50 13.94
N THR A 27 9.74 21.26 14.27
CA THR A 27 10.82 20.53 13.58
C THR A 27 10.42 20.21 12.15
N LEU A 28 9.18 19.74 11.95
CA LEU A 28 8.63 19.45 10.64
C LEU A 28 8.59 20.68 9.73
N VAL A 29 8.16 21.83 10.27
CA VAL A 29 8.20 23.12 9.57
C VAL A 29 9.64 23.51 9.20
N GLY A 30 10.60 23.25 10.07
CA GLY A 30 12.03 23.41 9.77
C GLY A 30 12.45 22.60 8.54
N TRP A 31 12.05 21.33 8.46
CA TRP A 31 12.39 20.47 7.32
C TRP A 31 11.73 20.89 6.01
N VAL A 32 10.54 21.48 6.06
CA VAL A 32 9.91 22.10 4.89
C VAL A 32 10.71 23.31 4.41
N ARG A 33 11.16 24.17 5.33
CA ARG A 33 11.98 25.36 4.99
C ARG A 33 13.36 24.99 4.45
N ASP A 34 13.92 23.90 4.93
CA ASP A 34 15.20 23.35 4.48
C ASP A 34 15.07 22.48 3.20
N GLU A 35 13.90 22.47 2.56
CA GLU A 35 13.57 21.69 1.35
C GLU A 35 13.76 20.17 1.50
N ARG A 36 13.84 19.66 2.73
CA ARG A 36 13.90 18.21 3.03
C ARG A 36 12.53 17.54 2.94
N VAL A 37 11.46 18.32 3.09
CA VAL A 37 10.06 17.90 2.91
C VAL A 37 9.47 18.71 1.78
N THR A 38 9.09 18.03 0.71
CA THR A 38 8.47 18.61 -0.49
C THR A 38 6.94 18.48 -0.44
N ALA A 39 6.25 19.13 -1.38
CA ALA A 39 4.80 19.13 -1.48
C ALA A 39 4.17 17.73 -1.55
N ASP A 40 4.86 16.78 -2.19
CA ASP A 40 4.42 15.39 -2.37
C ASP A 40 4.98 14.43 -1.30
N THR A 41 5.76 14.94 -0.33
CA THR A 41 6.29 14.12 0.76
C THR A 41 5.16 13.60 1.64
N TRP A 42 5.19 12.30 1.93
CA TRP A 42 4.20 11.67 2.79
C TRP A 42 4.49 11.96 4.26
N ILE A 43 3.45 12.32 5.00
CA ILE A 43 3.50 12.63 6.42
C ILE A 43 2.40 11.82 7.11
N PHE A 44 2.80 10.97 8.04
CA PHE A 44 1.88 10.29 8.94
C PHE A 44 1.61 11.19 10.15
N ALA A 45 0.33 11.46 10.42
CA ALA A 45 -0.09 12.23 11.58
C ALA A 45 -0.64 11.29 12.66
N ALA A 46 0.07 11.15 13.78
CA ALA A 46 -0.30 10.21 14.84
C ALA A 46 -1.69 10.50 15.45
N LYS A 47 -2.09 11.77 15.47
CA LYS A 47 -3.39 12.21 16.01
C LYS A 47 -4.58 11.67 15.21
N THR A 48 -4.46 11.62 13.88
CA THR A 48 -5.52 11.13 12.98
C THR A 48 -5.28 9.69 12.57
N ASN A 49 -4.07 9.16 12.80
CA ASN A 49 -3.63 7.84 12.35
C ASN A 49 -3.79 7.67 10.84
N THR A 50 -3.45 8.72 10.08
CA THR A 50 -3.57 8.77 8.62
C THR A 50 -2.27 9.24 7.98
N TRP A 51 -1.98 8.71 6.80
CA TRP A 51 -1.00 9.28 5.89
C TRP A 51 -1.65 10.40 5.08
N GLN A 52 -0.90 11.47 4.86
CA GLN A 52 -1.34 12.61 4.05
C GLN A 52 -0.12 13.26 3.42
N ARG A 53 -0.28 13.88 2.25
CA ARG A 53 0.82 14.61 1.64
C ARG A 53 1.13 15.88 2.42
N ALA A 54 2.36 16.36 2.37
CA ALA A 54 2.76 17.58 3.07
C ALA A 54 1.88 18.79 2.71
N THR A 55 1.38 18.84 1.47
CA THR A 55 0.40 19.84 1.00
C THR A 55 -0.98 19.73 1.63
N GLU A 56 -1.37 18.54 2.08
CA GLU A 56 -2.66 18.23 2.68
C GLU A 56 -2.65 18.48 4.20
N VAL A 57 -1.46 18.58 4.83
CA VAL A 57 -1.30 18.99 6.24
C VAL A 57 -1.67 20.47 6.40
N PRO A 58 -2.74 20.83 7.14
CA PRO A 58 -3.20 22.22 7.26
C PRO A 58 -2.11 23.20 7.70
N GLU A 59 -1.27 22.77 8.64
CA GLU A 59 -0.19 23.55 9.23
C GLU A 59 0.98 23.79 8.25
N LEU A 60 1.16 22.91 7.26
CA LEU A 60 2.24 23.00 6.28
C LEU A 60 1.80 23.59 4.93
N ARG A 61 0.51 23.56 4.64
CA ARG A 61 -0.08 24.01 3.37
C ARG A 61 0.39 25.41 2.94
N MET A 62 0.58 26.33 3.88
CA MET A 62 1.04 27.69 3.59
C MET A 62 2.45 27.76 2.98
N PHE A 63 3.29 26.73 3.17
CA PHE A 63 4.65 26.69 2.66
C PHE A 63 4.76 26.13 1.24
N PHE A 64 3.72 25.46 0.73
CA PHE A 64 3.75 24.79 -0.59
C PHE A 64 2.99 25.53 -1.70
N SER A 65 2.62 26.79 -1.46
CA SER A 65 1.87 27.61 -2.42
C SER A 65 2.74 28.08 -3.60
N ARG A 66 3.14 27.15 -4.48
CA ARG A 66 3.33 27.36 -5.93
C ARG A 66 3.60 26.03 -6.66
N LYS A 67 2.73 25.78 -7.66
CA LYS A 67 2.74 24.73 -8.70
C LYS A 67 2.35 23.31 -8.28
N SER A 68 1.09 22.98 -8.60
CA SER A 68 0.62 21.62 -8.86
C SER A 68 0.93 21.22 -10.30
N SER A 69 1.32 19.98 -10.51
CA SER A 69 1.12 19.28 -11.78
C SER A 69 1.02 17.79 -11.50
N GLY A 70 -0.21 17.29 -11.58
CA GLY A 70 -0.50 15.86 -11.50
C GLY A 70 -0.17 15.14 -12.80
N ALA A 71 -0.09 13.82 -12.71
CA ALA A 71 -0.24 12.93 -13.85
C ALA A 71 -0.80 11.59 -13.34
N SER A 72 -2.03 11.27 -13.75
CA SER A 72 -2.59 9.92 -13.71
C SER A 72 -2.70 9.46 -15.15
N SER A 73 -2.16 8.27 -15.46
CA SER A 73 -2.23 7.66 -16.79
C SER A 73 -3.13 6.42 -16.73
N ASN A 74 -4.32 6.54 -17.29
CA ASN A 74 -5.21 5.40 -17.59
C ASN A 74 -4.84 4.81 -18.95
N GLY A 75 -4.51 3.51 -18.97
CA GLY A 75 -4.49 2.68 -20.17
C GLY A 75 -5.84 1.96 -20.35
N PRO A 76 -6.13 1.40 -21.53
CA PRO A 76 -7.42 0.80 -21.84
C PRO A 76 -7.66 -0.51 -21.08
N THR A 77 -8.83 -0.59 -20.43
CA THR A 77 -9.29 -1.71 -19.62
C THR A 77 -9.78 -2.87 -20.50
N LEU A 78 -9.03 -3.97 -20.54
CA LEU A 78 -9.54 -5.27 -20.97
C LEU A 78 -10.08 -5.99 -19.73
N GLY A 79 -11.39 -6.29 -19.73
CA GLY A 79 -12.06 -7.00 -18.64
C GLY A 79 -11.45 -8.39 -18.41
N VAL A 80 -11.48 -8.84 -17.15
CA VAL A 80 -10.87 -10.11 -16.73
C VAL A 80 -11.88 -11.26 -16.85
N GLU A 81 -11.50 -12.37 -17.47
CA GLU A 81 -12.36 -13.56 -17.55
C GLU A 81 -12.57 -14.22 -16.17
N ALA A 82 -13.82 -14.59 -15.84
CA ALA A 82 -14.19 -15.20 -14.56
C ALA A 82 -13.39 -16.48 -14.21
N ARG A 83 -12.98 -17.27 -15.21
CA ARG A 83 -12.16 -18.48 -15.01
C ARG A 83 -10.78 -18.18 -14.43
N ALA A 84 -10.16 -17.06 -14.80
CA ALA A 84 -8.88 -16.66 -14.23
C ALA A 84 -9.03 -16.29 -12.74
N LEU A 85 -10.12 -15.62 -12.39
CA LEU A 85 -10.41 -15.17 -11.03
C LEU A 85 -10.70 -16.32 -10.06
N ARG A 86 -11.25 -17.44 -10.56
CA ARG A 86 -11.54 -18.64 -9.76
C ARG A 86 -10.30 -19.28 -9.13
N ARG A 87 -9.10 -19.01 -9.66
CA ARG A 87 -7.82 -19.49 -9.09
C ARG A 87 -7.41 -18.69 -7.84
N ILE A 88 -8.07 -17.58 -7.55
CA ILE A 88 -7.68 -16.70 -6.45
C ILE A 88 -8.37 -17.12 -5.16
N LYS A 89 -7.56 -17.57 -4.18
CA LYS A 89 -8.06 -18.06 -2.89
C LYS A 89 -8.92 -17.03 -2.17
N ILE A 90 -8.56 -15.74 -2.28
CA ILE A 90 -9.30 -14.64 -1.65
C ILE A 90 -10.74 -14.50 -2.19
N LEU A 91 -10.97 -14.89 -3.46
CA LEU A 91 -12.28 -14.83 -4.12
C LEU A 91 -13.04 -16.14 -4.03
N GLY A 92 -12.51 -17.17 -3.34
CA GLY A 92 -13.10 -18.51 -3.31
C GLY A 92 -14.49 -18.61 -2.66
N ALA A 93 -14.94 -17.55 -1.98
CA ALA A 93 -16.30 -17.44 -1.42
C ALA A 93 -17.33 -16.84 -2.41
N MET A 94 -16.89 -16.39 -3.59
CA MET A 94 -17.76 -15.80 -4.61
C MET A 94 -18.30 -16.89 -5.56
N SER A 95 -19.56 -16.78 -5.96
CA SER A 95 -20.16 -17.58 -7.04
C SER A 95 -19.57 -17.20 -8.41
N ASP A 96 -19.81 -18.00 -9.46
CA ASP A 96 -19.37 -17.65 -10.82
C ASP A 96 -19.95 -16.33 -11.31
N GLU A 97 -21.23 -16.08 -11.04
CA GLU A 97 -21.89 -14.81 -11.35
C GLU A 97 -21.24 -13.63 -10.61
N GLN A 98 -20.87 -13.84 -9.34
CA GLN A 98 -20.16 -12.84 -8.55
C GLN A 98 -18.74 -12.59 -9.07
N LEU A 99 -18.03 -13.63 -9.53
CA LEU A 99 -16.70 -13.49 -10.13
C LEU A 99 -16.76 -12.75 -11.47
N GLU A 100 -17.77 -13.01 -12.29
CA GLU A 100 -17.98 -12.30 -13.55
C GLU A 100 -18.26 -10.81 -13.32
N ARG A 101 -19.14 -10.47 -12.38
CA ARG A 101 -19.38 -9.08 -11.95
C ARG A 101 -18.11 -8.45 -11.35
N PHE A 102 -17.36 -9.18 -10.52
CA PHE A 102 -16.11 -8.68 -9.94
C PHE A 102 -15.06 -8.36 -11.03
N GLY A 103 -15.00 -9.16 -12.09
CA GLY A 103 -14.13 -8.94 -13.25
C GLY A 103 -14.30 -7.59 -13.94
N GLN A 104 -15.43 -6.91 -13.74
CA GLN A 104 -15.70 -5.57 -14.26
C GLN A 104 -15.06 -4.44 -13.44
N PHE A 105 -14.58 -4.73 -12.22
CA PHE A 105 -13.93 -3.77 -11.33
C PHE A 105 -12.40 -3.89 -11.35
N VAL A 106 -11.85 -4.88 -12.05
CA VAL A 106 -10.41 -5.15 -12.10
C VAL A 106 -9.88 -5.08 -13.52
N GLU A 107 -8.61 -4.71 -13.65
CA GLU A 107 -7.91 -4.64 -14.92
C GLU A 107 -6.81 -5.70 -14.98
N MET A 108 -6.66 -6.42 -16.10
CA MET A 108 -5.50 -7.30 -16.27
C MET A 108 -4.24 -6.50 -16.54
N THR A 109 -3.15 -6.86 -15.87
CA THR A 109 -1.81 -6.38 -16.21
C THR A 109 -0.81 -7.53 -16.26
N LYS A 110 0.13 -7.45 -17.19
CA LYS A 110 1.24 -8.40 -17.32
C LYS A 110 2.48 -7.79 -16.70
N ALA A 111 3.20 -8.58 -15.91
CA ALA A 111 4.46 -8.21 -15.30
C ALA A 111 5.54 -9.18 -15.79
N PRO A 112 6.43 -8.76 -16.71
CA PRO A 112 7.55 -9.58 -17.15
C PRO A 112 8.44 -9.96 -15.98
N GLN A 113 9.15 -11.08 -16.10
CA GLN A 113 10.16 -11.48 -15.14
C GLN A 113 11.12 -10.32 -14.84
N TRP A 114 11.45 -10.13 -13.55
CA TRP A 114 12.31 -9.07 -13.01
C TRP A 114 11.76 -7.65 -13.07
N SER A 115 10.55 -7.43 -13.59
CA SER A 115 9.90 -6.13 -13.47
C SER A 115 9.56 -5.81 -12.01
N VAL A 116 9.66 -4.52 -11.66
CA VAL A 116 9.18 -3.99 -10.38
C VAL A 116 7.74 -3.53 -10.59
N ILE A 117 6.80 -4.10 -9.82
CA ILE A 117 5.36 -3.81 -9.94
C ILE A 117 4.97 -2.67 -9.00
N VAL A 118 5.48 -2.71 -7.77
CA VAL A 118 5.39 -1.61 -6.82
C VAL A 118 6.76 -1.38 -6.21
N LYS A 119 7.06 -0.14 -5.90
CA LYS A 119 8.33 0.27 -5.31
C LYS A 119 8.07 0.85 -3.93
N GLN A 120 8.88 0.46 -2.96
CA GLN A 120 8.81 0.97 -1.60
C GLN A 120 8.86 2.50 -1.60
N GLY A 121 8.00 3.13 -0.80
CA GLY A 121 7.93 4.57 -0.63
C GLY A 121 7.14 5.34 -1.69
N ASP A 122 6.84 4.73 -2.84
CA ASP A 122 6.00 5.37 -3.85
C ASP A 122 4.55 5.49 -3.33
N PRO A 123 3.78 6.50 -3.78
CA PRO A 123 2.34 6.55 -3.52
C PRO A 123 1.66 5.30 -4.11
N GLY A 124 0.65 4.79 -3.42
CA GLY A 124 -0.01 3.56 -3.81
C GLY A 124 -1.51 3.60 -3.60
N ASP A 125 -2.29 3.60 -4.68
CA ASP A 125 -3.75 3.60 -4.65
C ASP A 125 -4.36 2.30 -5.18
N THR A 126 -3.57 1.24 -5.26
CA THR A 126 -3.93 0.04 -6.03
C THR A 126 -3.46 -1.22 -5.32
N MET A 127 -4.30 -2.25 -5.28
CA MET A 127 -3.90 -3.61 -4.92
C MET A 127 -3.86 -4.54 -6.14
N TYR A 128 -3.14 -5.64 -6.02
CA TYR A 128 -2.95 -6.63 -7.09
C TYR A 128 -3.26 -8.03 -6.58
N LEU A 129 -4.00 -8.80 -7.38
CA LEU A 129 -4.25 -10.22 -7.18
C LEU A 129 -3.39 -11.02 -8.17
N ILE A 130 -2.70 -12.05 -7.70
CA ILE A 130 -1.78 -12.84 -8.53
C ILE A 130 -2.57 -13.97 -9.21
N LEU A 131 -2.70 -13.88 -10.53
CA LEU A 131 -3.41 -14.87 -11.33
C LEU A 131 -2.46 -15.96 -11.84
N GLU A 132 -1.26 -15.57 -12.24
CA GLU A 132 -0.19 -16.43 -12.72
C GLU A 132 1.17 -15.85 -12.32
N GLY A 133 2.18 -16.72 -12.16
CA GLY A 133 3.55 -16.34 -11.83
C GLY A 133 3.90 -16.40 -10.34
N GLU A 134 5.07 -15.89 -10.01
CA GLU A 134 5.63 -15.79 -8.67
C GLU A 134 6.29 -14.43 -8.50
N LEU A 135 6.11 -13.81 -7.33
CA LEU A 135 6.65 -12.50 -6.99
C LEU A 135 7.38 -12.56 -5.66
N ARG A 136 8.31 -11.65 -5.44
CA ARG A 136 8.96 -11.45 -4.14
C ARG A 136 8.68 -10.06 -3.60
N VAL A 137 8.40 -9.99 -2.31
CA VAL A 137 8.34 -8.76 -1.53
C VAL A 137 9.69 -8.53 -0.90
N ARG A 138 10.29 -7.35 -1.11
CA ARG A 138 11.59 -7.01 -0.54
C ARG A 138 11.61 -5.58 0.00
N ILE A 139 12.50 -5.34 0.94
CA ILE A 139 12.87 -4.00 1.37
C ILE A 139 14.38 -3.82 1.23
N ASN A 140 14.79 -2.59 0.98
CA ASN A 140 16.20 -2.22 1.02
C ASN A 140 16.47 -1.50 2.35
N VAL A 141 17.34 -2.07 3.18
CA VAL A 141 17.76 -1.43 4.42
C VAL A 141 19.27 -1.22 4.35
N MET A 142 19.70 0.04 4.32
CA MET A 142 21.11 0.43 4.26
C MET A 142 21.90 -0.23 3.11
N GLY A 143 21.29 -0.35 1.93
CA GLY A 143 21.91 -0.97 0.76
C GLY A 143 21.83 -2.50 0.74
N LYS A 144 21.26 -3.13 1.78
CA LYS A 144 21.07 -4.57 1.85
C LYS A 144 19.62 -4.94 1.52
N GLU A 145 19.46 -5.72 0.46
CA GLU A 145 18.18 -6.30 0.10
C GLU A 145 17.79 -7.40 1.11
N THR A 146 16.61 -7.28 1.69
CA THR A 146 16.00 -8.31 2.53
C THR A 146 14.67 -8.75 1.92
N ILE A 147 14.56 -10.03 1.60
CA ILE A 147 13.31 -10.63 1.12
C ILE A 147 12.40 -10.85 2.32
N LEU A 148 11.21 -10.26 2.28
CA LEU A 148 10.19 -10.39 3.33
C LEU A 148 9.29 -11.60 3.09
N ALA A 149 8.93 -11.85 1.84
CA ALA A 149 8.05 -12.95 1.44
C ALA A 149 8.19 -13.27 -0.05
N THR A 150 7.84 -14.50 -0.42
CA THR A 150 7.55 -14.90 -1.80
C THR A 150 6.04 -15.12 -1.89
N LEU A 151 5.42 -14.56 -2.92
CA LEU A 151 3.99 -14.61 -3.18
C LEU A 151 3.71 -15.39 -4.46
N GLY A 152 2.74 -16.28 -4.41
CA GLY A 152 2.33 -17.08 -5.56
C GLY A 152 0.88 -16.86 -5.99
N VAL A 153 0.44 -17.70 -6.91
CA VAL A 153 -0.93 -17.69 -7.45
C VAL A 153 -1.97 -17.73 -6.33
N GLY A 154 -2.94 -16.82 -6.44
CA GLY A 154 -4.07 -16.67 -5.54
C GLY A 154 -3.78 -15.87 -4.27
N GLU A 155 -2.55 -15.38 -4.09
CA GLU A 155 -2.21 -14.36 -3.12
C GLU A 155 -2.38 -12.95 -3.71
N PHE A 156 -2.21 -11.94 -2.86
CA PHE A 156 -2.36 -10.53 -3.21
C PHE A 156 -1.35 -9.66 -2.47
N PHE A 157 -1.12 -8.46 -3.00
CA PHE A 157 -0.25 -7.45 -2.42
C PHE A 157 -0.73 -6.03 -2.75
N GLY A 158 -0.11 -5.04 -2.12
CA GLY A 158 -0.49 -3.63 -2.28
C GLY A 158 -1.78 -3.26 -1.57
N ASP A 159 -2.26 -4.14 -0.68
CA ASP A 159 -3.46 -3.98 0.14
C ASP A 159 -3.32 -2.86 1.17
N ILE A 160 -2.16 -2.72 1.82
CA ILE A 160 -1.95 -1.73 2.88
C ILE A 160 -2.26 -0.31 2.38
N SER A 161 -1.54 0.12 1.34
CA SER A 161 -1.71 1.46 0.74
C SER A 161 -3.10 1.70 0.15
N LEU A 162 -3.83 0.64 -0.22
CA LEU A 162 -5.22 0.77 -0.65
C LEU A 162 -6.14 1.21 0.50
N PHE A 163 -5.85 0.79 1.75
CA PHE A 163 -6.70 1.06 2.91
C PHE A 163 -6.24 2.23 3.78
N ASP A 164 -4.93 2.46 3.89
CA ASP A 164 -4.37 3.51 4.74
C ASP A 164 -3.94 4.76 3.96
N GLU A 165 -4.08 4.73 2.62
CA GLU A 165 -3.65 5.78 1.69
C GLU A 165 -2.18 6.19 1.86
N GLY A 166 -1.36 5.31 2.45
CA GLY A 166 0.04 5.53 2.74
C GLY A 166 0.98 5.13 1.60
N PRO A 167 2.29 5.42 1.76
CA PRO A 167 3.29 4.96 0.81
C PRO A 167 3.36 3.42 0.76
N ARG A 168 3.88 2.88 -0.34
CA ARG A 168 4.15 1.43 -0.45
C ARG A 168 5.14 1.01 0.64
N SER A 169 4.78 -0.02 1.41
CA SER A 169 5.62 -0.51 2.51
C SER A 169 6.85 -1.31 2.06
N ALA A 170 6.86 -1.81 0.83
CA ALA A 170 7.91 -2.64 0.28
C ALA A 170 7.90 -2.63 -1.26
N ASP A 171 9.02 -3.02 -1.86
CA ASP A 171 9.07 -3.38 -3.28
C ASP A 171 8.35 -4.72 -3.50
N VAL A 172 7.72 -4.86 -4.66
CA VAL A 172 7.30 -6.17 -5.18
C VAL A 172 7.84 -6.34 -6.59
N VAL A 173 8.56 -7.44 -6.79
CA VAL A 173 9.27 -7.76 -8.03
C VAL A 173 8.81 -9.11 -8.55
N ALA A 174 8.59 -9.23 -9.86
CA ALA A 174 8.27 -10.50 -10.50
C ALA A 174 9.49 -11.43 -10.53
N ASN A 175 9.37 -12.64 -9.99
CA ASN A 175 10.38 -13.70 -10.12
C ASN A 175 10.22 -14.50 -11.41
N SER A 176 9.04 -14.46 -12.02
CA SER A 176 8.69 -15.06 -13.31
C SER A 176 7.67 -14.20 -14.04
N ASP A 177 7.46 -14.43 -15.34
CA ASP A 177 6.39 -13.78 -16.09
C ASP A 177 5.05 -14.01 -15.36
N SER A 178 4.40 -12.91 -15.01
CA SER A 178 3.26 -12.89 -14.11
C SER A 178 2.08 -12.17 -14.74
N VAL A 179 0.88 -12.60 -14.35
CA VAL A 179 -0.39 -11.99 -14.74
C VAL A 179 -1.13 -11.59 -13.47
N LEU A 180 -1.54 -10.33 -13.40
CA LEU A 180 -2.14 -9.73 -12.21
C LEU A 180 -3.50 -9.13 -12.54
N ALA A 181 -4.44 -9.22 -11.61
CA ALA A 181 -5.65 -8.39 -11.60
C ALA A 181 -5.40 -7.16 -10.72
N LYS A 182 -5.53 -5.97 -11.30
CA LYS A 182 -5.33 -4.68 -10.67
C LYS A 182 -6.68 -4.15 -10.17
N LEU A 183 -6.76 -3.77 -8.90
CA LEU A 183 -7.92 -3.08 -8.30
C LEU A 183 -7.46 -1.75 -7.72
N SER A 184 -7.90 -0.63 -8.30
CA SER A 184 -7.62 0.71 -7.80
C SER A 184 -8.55 1.08 -6.65
N ALA A 185 -8.18 2.09 -5.85
CA ALA A 185 -8.97 2.65 -4.76
C ALA A 185 -10.33 3.14 -5.28
N GLY A 186 -10.34 3.87 -6.41
CA GLY A 186 -11.59 4.31 -7.03
C GLY A 186 -12.48 3.15 -7.49
N ALA A 187 -11.91 2.07 -8.03
CA ALA A 187 -12.68 0.88 -8.39
C ALA A 187 -13.17 0.11 -7.16
N PHE A 188 -12.39 0.07 -6.08
CA PHE A 188 -12.77 -0.50 -4.80
C PHE A 188 -13.93 0.28 -4.17
N ASP A 189 -13.88 1.62 -4.17
CA ASP A 189 -14.96 2.49 -3.70
C ASP A 189 -16.26 2.26 -4.49
N LYS A 190 -16.12 2.12 -5.81
CA LYS A 190 -17.25 1.81 -6.69
C LYS A 190 -17.83 0.43 -6.37
N LEU A 191 -16.98 -0.59 -6.18
CA LEU A 191 -17.38 -1.93 -5.77
C LEU A 191 -18.13 -1.91 -4.44
N ALA A 192 -17.64 -1.16 -3.46
CA ALA A 192 -18.26 -1.03 -2.14
C ALA A 192 -19.65 -0.37 -2.19
N LYS A 193 -19.84 0.61 -3.08
CA LYS A 193 -21.12 1.33 -3.25
C LYS A 193 -22.13 0.58 -4.10
N GLU A 194 -21.69 0.01 -5.22
CA GLU A 194 -22.56 -0.54 -6.26
C GLU A 194 -22.76 -2.06 -6.15
N ALA A 195 -21.81 -2.78 -5.52
CA ALA A 195 -21.88 -4.22 -5.34
C ALA A 195 -21.43 -4.68 -3.94
N PRO A 196 -22.15 -4.28 -2.86
CA PRO A 196 -21.79 -4.65 -1.49
C PRO A 196 -21.72 -6.17 -1.25
N ASP A 197 -22.48 -6.95 -2.04
CA ASP A 197 -22.48 -8.41 -2.02
C ASP A 197 -21.15 -9.00 -2.50
N LEU A 198 -20.37 -8.27 -3.30
CA LEU A 198 -19.02 -8.61 -3.73
C LEU A 198 -17.96 -8.01 -2.79
N ALA A 199 -18.15 -6.76 -2.35
CA ALA A 199 -17.20 -6.08 -1.48
C ALA A 199 -17.07 -6.79 -0.12
N THR A 200 -18.18 -7.27 0.45
CA THR A 200 -18.19 -7.94 1.76
C THR A 200 -17.31 -9.20 1.81
N PRO A 201 -17.44 -10.20 0.91
CA PRO A 201 -16.56 -11.36 0.92
C PRO A 201 -15.10 -11.00 0.64
N LEU A 202 -14.83 -10.02 -0.24
CA LEU A 202 -13.48 -9.52 -0.50
C LEU A 202 -12.85 -8.94 0.78
N LEU A 203 -13.51 -7.99 1.43
CA LEU A 203 -13.06 -7.36 2.67
C LEU A 203 -12.81 -8.38 3.79
N ARG A 204 -13.73 -9.34 3.96
CA ARG A 204 -13.54 -10.44 4.94
C ARG A 204 -12.29 -11.25 4.63
N ALA A 205 -12.05 -11.54 3.36
CA ALA A 205 -10.91 -12.35 2.95
C ALA A 205 -9.59 -11.58 3.09
N ILE A 206 -9.56 -10.29 2.75
CA ILE A 206 -8.43 -9.38 3.04
C ILE A 206 -8.15 -9.34 4.54
N GLY A 207 -9.16 -9.05 5.36
CA GLY A 207 -9.01 -8.93 6.81
C GLY A 207 -8.48 -10.21 7.47
N ARG A 208 -8.91 -11.39 6.99
CA ARG A 208 -8.36 -12.69 7.44
C ARG A 208 -6.88 -12.82 7.12
N THR A 209 -6.47 -12.49 5.89
CA THR A 209 -5.08 -12.57 5.46
C THR A 209 -4.19 -11.58 6.20
N MET A 210 -4.60 -10.31 6.34
CA MET A 210 -3.85 -9.32 7.11
C MET A 210 -3.70 -9.75 8.57
N SER A 211 -4.77 -10.25 9.20
CA SER A 211 -4.72 -10.77 10.56
C SER A 211 -3.76 -11.95 10.71
N ALA A 212 -3.67 -12.82 9.69
CA ALA A 212 -2.72 -13.93 9.68
C ALA A 212 -1.27 -13.44 9.53
N ARG A 213 -1.02 -12.49 8.63
CA ARG A 213 0.30 -11.85 8.44
C ARG A 213 0.80 -11.18 9.72
N ILE A 214 -0.03 -10.35 10.36
CA ILE A 214 0.31 -9.68 11.63
C ILE A 214 0.66 -10.69 12.72
N ARG A 215 -0.14 -11.77 12.85
CA ARG A 215 0.16 -12.83 13.83
C ARG A 215 1.47 -13.56 13.54
N ALA A 216 1.80 -13.79 12.26
CA ALA A 216 3.04 -14.42 11.87
C ALA A 216 4.26 -13.52 12.15
N ASP A 217 4.15 -12.23 11.82
CA ASP A 217 5.22 -11.26 12.07
C ASP A 217 5.47 -11.06 13.57
N ASN A 218 4.41 -10.92 14.38
CA ASN A 218 4.56 -10.82 15.84
C ASN A 218 5.30 -12.03 16.44
N LYS A 219 5.02 -13.25 15.94
CA LYS A 219 5.73 -14.46 16.36
C LYS A 219 7.21 -14.44 15.94
N ARG A 220 7.51 -13.95 14.73
CA ARG A 220 8.89 -13.85 14.23
C ARG A 220 9.71 -12.87 15.07
N THR A 221 9.14 -11.70 15.39
CA THR A 221 9.78 -10.67 16.21
C THR A 221 10.01 -11.16 17.65
N ALA A 222 9.01 -11.79 18.26
CA ALA A 222 9.16 -12.37 19.60
C ALA A 222 10.25 -13.46 19.65
N GLY A 223 10.32 -14.32 18.64
CA GLY A 223 11.36 -15.34 18.53
C GLY A 223 12.76 -14.77 18.29
N ALA A 224 12.88 -13.64 17.60
CA ALA A 224 14.17 -12.95 17.40
C ALA A 224 14.67 -12.29 18.69
N ALA A 225 13.78 -11.63 19.43
CA ALA A 225 14.11 -11.03 20.73
C ALA A 225 14.54 -12.07 21.78
N ALA A 226 13.93 -13.26 21.77
CA ALA A 226 14.33 -14.34 22.67
C ALA A 226 15.74 -14.91 22.38
N ARG A 227 16.22 -14.83 21.14
CA ARG A 227 17.54 -15.32 20.72
C ARG A 227 18.68 -14.33 20.95
N SER A 228 18.38 -13.05 21.17
CA SER A 228 19.39 -12.02 21.44
C SER A 228 19.69 -11.83 22.93
N VAL A 229 18.94 -12.50 23.81
CA VAL A 229 19.04 -12.38 25.27
C VAL A 229 19.64 -13.64 25.93
N GLY A 230 19.87 -14.71 25.16
CA GLY A 230 20.53 -15.94 25.61
C GLY A 230 21.88 -16.13 24.94
#